data_AF-A0A399GE97-F1
#
_entry.id   AF-A0A399GE97-F1
#
_cell.length_a   1.000
_cell.length_b   1.000
_cell.length_c   1.000
_cell.angle_alpha   90.00
_cell.angle_beta   90.00
_cell.angle_gamma   90.00
#
_symmetry.space_group_name_H-M   'P 1'
#
loop_
_entity.id
_entity.type
_entity.pdbx_description
1 polymer ?
#
loop_
_entity_poly.entity_id
_entity_poly.type
_entity_poly.pdbx_seq_one_letter_code
_entity_poly.pdbx_strand_id
1 'polypeptide(L)'
;MDIDGVLVLAHSEQQDATATWKKTFGHHPSMAFVDHSSGGSGEPVAALLRPANAGSNTAADHITTTQLALSQLAKTYRRGRQTLIRTDSGGGTHEFVDWLAKRGR
;
A
#
# COMPACT_ATOMS: atom_id res chain seq x y z
N MET A 1 -6.78 5.81 -5.74
CA MET A 1 -5.82 4.76 -5.40
C MET A 1 -5.90 4.55 -3.91
N ASP A 2 -6.19 3.31 -3.52
CA ASP A 2 -6.35 2.90 -2.13
C ASP A 2 -5.18 2.02 -1.76
N ILE A 3 -4.51 2.35 -0.66
CA ILE A 3 -3.38 1.58 -0.13
C ILE A 3 -3.76 1.11 1.26
N ASP A 4 -3.69 -0.21 1.47
CA ASP A 4 -4.02 -0.81 2.76
C ASP A 4 -3.17 -2.07 3.03
N GLY A 5 -2.95 -2.35 4.31
CA GLY A 5 -2.31 -3.56 4.79
C GLY A 5 -3.32 -4.69 4.93
N VAL A 6 -3.06 -5.83 4.29
CA VAL A 6 -3.95 -7.01 4.36
C VAL A 6 -3.20 -8.16 5.01
N LEU A 7 -3.85 -8.89 5.93
CA LEU A 7 -3.28 -10.13 6.46
C LEU A 7 -3.57 -11.28 5.50
N VAL A 8 -2.52 -11.98 5.10
CA VAL A 8 -2.60 -13.21 4.29
C VAL A 8 -2.09 -14.36 5.15
N LEU A 9 -2.98 -15.31 5.47
CA LEU A 9 -2.63 -16.44 6.32
C LEU A 9 -1.76 -17.44 5.57
N ALA A 10 -0.75 -17.96 6.25
CA ALA A 10 0.10 -19.03 5.75
C ALA A 10 0.17 -20.17 6.77
N HIS A 11 0.42 -21.38 6.27
CA HIS A 11 0.58 -22.59 7.08
C HIS A 11 2.00 -23.16 6.98
N SER A 12 2.97 -22.35 6.54
CA SER A 12 4.38 -22.71 6.37
C SER A 12 5.25 -21.52 6.76
N GLU A 13 6.40 -21.78 7.38
CA GLU A 13 7.40 -20.77 7.78
C GLU A 13 8.27 -20.29 6.61
N GLN A 14 7.73 -20.33 5.39
CA GLN A 14 8.49 -19.97 4.20
C GLN A 14 8.56 -18.44 4.04
N GLN A 15 9.74 -17.95 3.67
CA GLN A 15 10.04 -16.51 3.51
C GLN A 15 9.70 -15.70 4.78
N ASP A 16 8.99 -14.58 4.61
CA ASP A 16 8.69 -13.61 5.67
C ASP A 16 7.43 -13.95 6.48
N ALA A 17 6.98 -15.22 6.44
CA ALA A 17 5.81 -15.64 7.19
C ALA A 17 6.12 -15.59 8.69
N THR A 18 5.38 -14.79 9.45
CA THR A 18 5.63 -14.55 10.89
C THR A 18 4.32 -14.49 11.67
N ALA A 19 4.42 -14.48 13.01
CA ALA A 19 3.26 -14.28 13.86
C ALA A 19 2.68 -12.86 13.70
N THR A 20 1.35 -12.75 13.67
CA THR A 20 0.62 -11.48 13.56
C THR A 20 0.15 -11.00 14.93
N TRP A 21 -0.14 -9.70 15.04
CA TRP A 21 -0.79 -9.13 16.24
C TRP A 21 -2.19 -9.71 16.48
N LYS A 22 -2.87 -10.22 15.44
CA LYS A 22 -4.19 -10.88 15.53
C LYS A 22 -4.09 -12.35 15.97
N LYS A 23 -2.94 -12.80 16.48
CA LYS A 23 -2.69 -14.19 16.91
C LYS A 23 -2.90 -15.20 15.77
N THR A 24 -2.53 -14.81 14.56
CA THR A 24 -2.47 -15.68 13.39
C THR A 24 -1.04 -15.74 12.86
N PHE A 25 -0.79 -16.49 11.78
CA PHE A 25 0.53 -16.61 11.16
C PHE A 25 0.43 -16.38 9.65
N GLY A 26 1.38 -15.65 9.08
CA GLY A 26 1.42 -15.37 7.64
C GLY A 26 2.14 -14.08 7.28
N HIS A 27 1.56 -13.29 6.38
CA HIS A 27 2.15 -12.05 5.87
C HIS A 27 1.22 -10.85 6.09
N HIS A 28 1.79 -9.65 6.00
CA HIS A 28 1.05 -8.40 6.06
C HIS A 28 1.37 -7.50 4.84
N PRO A 29 1.13 -7.98 3.59
CA PRO A 29 1.39 -7.19 2.39
C PRO A 29 0.67 -5.84 2.40
N SER A 30 1.32 -4.83 1.84
CA SER A 30 0.68 -3.55 1.51
C SER A 30 0.19 -3.61 0.07
N MET A 31 -1.12 -3.53 -0.11
CA MET A 31 -1.81 -3.66 -1.39
C MET A 31 -2.21 -2.28 -1.90
N ALA A 32 -2.10 -2.05 -3.20
CA ALA A 32 -2.61 -0.85 -3.86
C ALA A 32 -3.65 -1.20 -4.92
N PHE A 33 -4.81 -0.56 -4.82
CA PHE A 33 -5.90 -0.69 -5.78
C PHE A 33 -6.19 0.65 -6.44
N VAL A 34 -6.49 0.65 -7.72
CA VAL A 34 -6.92 1.83 -8.47
C VAL A 34 -8.36 1.61 -8.90
N ASP A 35 -9.24 2.52 -8.50
CA ASP A 35 -10.59 2.54 -8.99
C ASP A 35 -10.71 3.52 -10.16
N HIS A 36 -11.34 3.05 -11.23
CA HIS A 36 -11.65 3.82 -12.43
C HIS A 36 -13.16 4.11 -12.46
N SER A 37 -13.59 5.09 -11.67
CA SER A 37 -14.97 5.65 -11.66
C SER A 37 -16.08 4.70 -11.18
N SER A 38 -17.34 5.17 -11.22
CA SER A 38 -18.51 4.66 -10.49
C SER A 38 -18.94 3.21 -10.75
N GLY A 39 -18.23 2.46 -11.59
CA GLY A 39 -18.50 1.04 -11.87
C GLY A 39 -17.27 0.13 -11.72
N GLY A 40 -16.12 0.66 -11.32
CA GLY A 40 -14.92 -0.14 -11.09
C GLY A 40 -15.00 -0.90 -9.76
N SER A 41 -14.54 -2.16 -9.77
CA SER A 41 -14.40 -2.99 -8.57
C SER A 41 -13.03 -2.83 -7.90
N GLY A 42 -12.25 -1.82 -8.30
CA GLY A 42 -10.84 -1.66 -7.96
C GLY A 42 -9.92 -2.65 -8.70
N GLU A 43 -8.95 -2.14 -9.44
CA GLU A 43 -7.90 -2.94 -10.09
C GLU A 43 -6.67 -3.01 -9.17
N PRO A 44 -6.16 -4.20 -8.81
CA PRO A 44 -4.89 -4.32 -8.07
C PRO A 44 -3.72 -3.91 -8.97
N VAL A 45 -2.96 -2.90 -8.56
CA VAL A 45 -1.82 -2.37 -9.33
C VAL A 45 -0.48 -2.55 -8.64
N ALA A 46 -0.46 -2.82 -7.33
CA ALA A 46 0.78 -3.18 -6.63
C ALA A 46 0.50 -4.03 -5.39
N ALA A 47 1.47 -4.88 -5.06
CA ALA A 47 1.51 -5.64 -3.83
C ALA A 47 2.96 -5.67 -3.33
N LEU A 48 3.22 -5.02 -2.20
CA LEU A 48 4.51 -5.12 -1.50
C LEU A 48 4.40 -6.23 -0.46
N LEU A 49 5.12 -7.34 -0.68
CA LEU A 49 5.20 -8.41 0.30
C LEU A 49 5.97 -7.92 1.53
N ARG A 50 5.41 -8.17 2.72
CA ARG A 50 5.99 -7.77 4.00
C ARG A 50 5.75 -8.86 5.05
N PRO A 51 6.64 -8.99 6.04
CA PRO A 51 6.39 -9.91 7.14
C PRO A 51 5.13 -9.54 7.91
N ALA A 52 4.46 -10.52 8.51
CA ALA A 52 3.25 -10.31 9.31
C ALA A 52 3.42 -9.35 10.50
N ASN A 53 4.63 -9.25 11.04
CA ASN A 53 4.98 -8.32 12.10
C ASN A 53 5.37 -6.92 11.60
N ALA A 54 5.29 -6.65 10.29
CA ALA A 54 5.51 -5.31 9.73
C ALA A 54 4.49 -4.31 10.27
N GLY A 55 4.97 -3.13 10.65
CA GLY A 55 4.15 -2.04 11.14
C GLY A 55 3.12 -1.58 10.10
N SER A 56 1.89 -1.31 10.55
CA SER A 56 0.84 -0.76 9.68
C SER A 56 1.16 0.67 9.21
N ASN A 57 2.05 1.37 9.92
CA ASN A 57 2.38 2.78 9.73
C ASN A 57 3.81 3.04 9.24
N THR A 58 4.53 2.00 8.81
CA THR A 58 5.88 2.14 8.26
C THR A 58 5.85 3.02 7.01
N ALA A 59 6.33 4.27 7.12
CA ALA A 59 6.24 5.24 6.04
C ALA A 59 6.96 4.77 4.76
N ALA A 60 8.13 4.12 4.91
CA ALA A 60 8.87 3.55 3.79
C ALA A 60 8.03 2.57 2.95
N ASP A 61 7.23 1.71 3.60
CA ASP A 61 6.36 0.76 2.90
C ASP A 61 5.27 1.49 2.12
N HIS A 62 4.61 2.47 2.73
CA HIS A 62 3.58 3.29 2.07
C HIS A 62 4.15 4.04 0.85
N ILE A 63 5.36 4.60 1.01
CA ILE A 63 6.12 5.27 -0.06
C ILE A 63 6.41 4.30 -1.21
N THR A 64 6.97 3.13 -0.92
CA THR A 64 7.33 2.12 -1.91
C THR A 64 6.09 1.59 -2.63
N THR A 65 5.04 1.23 -1.91
CA THR A 65 3.77 0.79 -2.50
C THR A 65 3.18 1.87 -3.41
N THR A 66 3.19 3.13 -2.98
CA THR A 66 2.72 4.25 -3.81
C THR A 66 3.54 4.41 -5.10
N GLN A 67 4.87 4.31 -5.03
CA GLN A 67 5.73 4.40 -6.22
C GLN A 67 5.44 3.27 -7.21
N LEU A 68 5.33 2.04 -6.71
CA LEU A 68 5.01 0.87 -7.54
C LEU A 68 3.63 1.05 -8.20
N ALA A 69 2.63 1.47 -7.44
CA ALA A 69 1.27 1.66 -7.94
C ALA A 69 1.19 2.79 -8.99
N LEU A 70 1.83 3.95 -8.74
CA LEU A 70 1.88 5.05 -9.72
C LEU A 70 2.63 4.64 -11.00
N SER A 71 3.61 3.74 -10.91
CA SER A 71 4.36 3.28 -12.09
C SER A 71 3.50 2.49 -13.08
N GLN A 72 2.39 1.88 -12.61
CA GLN A 72 1.44 1.15 -13.45
C GLN A 72 0.49 2.09 -14.23
N LEU A 73 0.30 3.33 -13.76
CA LEU A 73 -0.63 4.26 -14.40
C LEU A 73 -0.03 4.87 -15.68
N ALA A 74 -0.89 5.35 -16.59
CA ALA A 74 -0.45 6.20 -17.69
C ALA A 74 0.26 7.47 -17.16
N LYS A 75 1.27 7.97 -17.89
CA LYS A 75 2.14 9.09 -17.44
C LYS A 75 1.35 10.33 -17.00
N THR A 76 0.23 10.61 -17.64
CA THR A 76 -0.67 11.74 -17.34
C THR A 76 -1.31 11.66 -15.95
N TYR A 77 -1.47 10.46 -15.38
CA TYR A 77 -2.07 10.25 -14.06
C TYR A 77 -1.04 10.14 -12.94
N ARG A 78 0.24 9.96 -13.26
CA ARG A 78 1.30 9.74 -12.24
C ARG A 78 1.60 10.96 -11.39
N ARG A 79 1.28 12.15 -11.89
CA ARG A 79 1.69 13.44 -11.32
C ARG A 79 0.50 14.41 -11.28
N GLY A 80 0.60 15.42 -10.41
CA GLY A 80 -0.42 16.46 -10.29
C GLY A 80 -1.62 16.04 -9.44
N ARG A 81 -2.80 16.60 -9.74
CA ARG A 81 -4.03 16.43 -8.92
C ARG A 81 -5.05 15.45 -9.54
N GLN A 82 -4.60 14.59 -10.45
CA GLN A 82 -5.45 13.65 -11.18
C GLN A 82 -5.60 12.30 -10.47
N THR A 83 -4.69 11.97 -9.56
CA THR A 83 -4.73 10.74 -8.76
C THR A 83 -4.88 11.09 -7.30
N LEU A 84 -5.99 10.67 -6.69
CA LEU A 84 -6.16 10.70 -5.24
C LEU A 84 -5.56 9.44 -4.63
N ILE A 85 -4.66 9.61 -3.66
CA ILE A 85 -4.11 8.53 -2.84
C ILE A 85 -4.85 8.54 -1.51
N ARG A 86 -5.42 7.40 -1.12
CA ARG A 86 -6.13 7.21 0.15
C ARG A 86 -5.50 6.05 0.91
N THR A 87 -5.49 6.20 2.22
CA THR A 87 -5.10 5.17 3.19
C THR A 87 -6.07 5.23 4.36
N ASP A 88 -6.06 4.21 5.19
CA ASP A 88 -6.61 4.31 6.54
C ASP A 88 -5.68 5.14 7.45
N SER A 89 -5.94 5.11 8.77
CA SER A 89 -5.10 5.79 9.77
C SER A 89 -3.63 5.31 9.78
N GLY A 90 -3.32 4.11 9.28
CA GLY A 90 -1.96 3.60 9.18
C GLY A 90 -1.08 4.44 8.25
N GLY A 91 -1.64 5.00 7.18
CA GLY A 91 -0.93 5.96 6.31
C GLY A 91 -0.88 7.39 6.87
N GLY A 92 -1.42 7.66 8.06
CA GLY A 92 -1.46 9.01 8.63
C GLY A 92 -0.14 9.54 9.17
N THR A 93 1.01 8.94 8.84
CA THR A 93 2.31 9.37 9.38
C THR A 93 2.79 10.66 8.73
N HIS A 94 3.39 11.55 9.52
CA HIS A 94 3.96 12.80 9.01
C HIS A 94 4.94 12.55 7.86
N GLU A 95 5.82 11.56 7.98
CA GLU A 95 6.79 11.24 6.94
C GLU A 95 6.13 10.88 5.59
N PHE A 96 5.07 10.07 5.59
CA PHE A 96 4.37 9.73 4.35
C PHE A 96 3.57 10.91 3.80
N VAL A 97 2.86 11.65 4.66
CA VAL A 97 2.09 12.83 4.25
C VAL A 97 2.99 13.94 3.68
N ASP A 98 4.12 14.21 4.32
CA ASP A 98 5.11 15.19 3.84
C ASP A 98 5.71 14.75 2.49
N TRP A 99 5.97 13.44 2.34
CA TRP A 99 6.42 12.86 1.08
C TRP A 99 5.38 13.01 -0.04
N LEU A 100 4.08 12.86 0.25
CA LEU A 100 2.98 13.07 -0.70
C LEU A 100 2.83 14.55 -1.07
N ALA A 101 2.98 15.45 -0.09
CA ALA A 101 2.82 16.89 -0.26
C ALA A 101 4.00 17.57 -0.98
N LYS A 102 5.14 16.90 -1.11
CA LYS A 102 6.34 17.45 -1.77
C LYS A 102 6.03 17.84 -3.22
N ARG A 103 6.23 19.12 -3.55
CA ARG A 103 6.04 19.65 -4.91
C ARG A 103 7.02 19.00 -5.90
N GLY A 104 6.58 18.83 -7.14
CA GLY A 104 7.46 18.35 -8.21
C GLY A 104 7.71 16.84 -8.21
N ARG A 105 6.81 16.07 -7.59
CA ARG A 105 6.67 14.64 -7.86
C ARG A 105 5.96 14.36 -9.15
#